data_AF-A0A059T1S0-F1
#
_entry.id   AF-A0A059T1S0-F1
#
_cell.length_a   1.000
_cell.length_b   1.000
_cell.length_c   1.000
_cell.angle_alpha   90.00
_cell.angle_beta   90.00
_cell.angle_gamma   90.00
#
_symmetry.space_group_name_H-M   'P 1'
#
loop_
_entity.id
_entity.type
_entity.pdbx_description
1 polymer ?
#
loop_
_entity_poly.entity_id
_entity_poly.type
_entity_poly.pdbx_seq_one_letter_code
_entity_poly.pdbx_strand_id
1 'polypeptide(L)' 'MFITEWIILRFSVLFLLLGLCLEVEIIILLLGFIVFHVKTGIITILHDYVHVKKVKLIFLSLAKISSIEISKYILEFLL' A
#
# COMPACT_ATOMS: atom_id res chain seq x y z
N MET A 1 28.49 30.34 -19.20
CA MET A 1 27.24 29.67 -18.79
C MET A 1 26.26 30.75 -18.39
N PHE A 2 25.17 30.87 -19.13
CA PHE A 2 24.15 31.90 -18.88
C PHE A 2 23.41 31.59 -17.57
N ILE A 3 22.96 32.63 -16.86
CA ILE A 3 22.16 32.52 -15.63
C ILE A 3 20.99 31.54 -15.81
N THR A 4 20.35 31.58 -16.99
CA THR A 4 19.24 30.69 -17.36
C THR A 4 19.63 29.22 -17.36
N GLU A 5 20.79 28.85 -17.92
CA GLU A 5 21.27 27.46 -17.96
C GLU A 5 21.53 26.93 -16.55
N TRP A 6 22.12 27.76 -15.69
CA TRP A 6 22.37 27.42 -14.28
C TRP A 6 21.08 27.23 -13.48
N ILE A 7 20.07 28.08 -13.70
CA ILE A 7 18.76 27.96 -13.08
C ILE A 7 18.04 26.69 -13.56
N ILE A 8 18.05 26.42 -14.87
CA ILE A 8 17.43 25.22 -15.46
C ILE A 8 18.03 23.94 -14.86
N LEU A 9 19.35 23.88 -14.69
CA LEU A 9 20.04 22.73 -14.08
C LEU A 9 19.60 22.51 -12.61
N ARG A 10 19.35 23.58 -11.85
CA ARG A 10 18.87 23.47 -10.46
C ARG A 10 17.43 22.95 -10.40
N PHE A 11 16.56 23.49 -11.25
CA PHE A 11 15.16 23.07 -11.31
C PHE A 11 15.00 21.64 -11.81
N SER A 12 15.82 21.18 -12.75
CA SER A 12 15.73 19.80 -13.25
C SER A 12 15.99 18.77 -12.14
N VAL A 13 16.94 19.03 -11.24
CA VAL A 13 17.19 18.17 -10.07
C VAL A 13 16.01 18.20 -9.09
N LEU A 14 15.42 19.37 -8.85
CA LEU A 14 14.25 19.49 -7.98
C LEU A 14 13.02 18.75 -8.54
N PHE A 15 12.78 18.87 -9.85
CA PHE A 15 11.68 18.14 -10.51
C PHE A 15 11.93 16.64 -10.55
N LEU A 16 13.18 16.19 -10.74
CA LEU A 16 13.54 14.78 -10.65
C LEU A 16 13.24 14.23 -9.25
N LEU A 17 13.66 14.94 -8.19
CA LEU A 17 13.39 14.54 -6.81
C LEU A 17 11.89 14.46 -6.53
N LEU A 18 11.12 15.46 -6.98
CA LEU A 18 9.67 15.47 -6.84
C LEU A 18 9.02 14.29 -7.57
N GLY A 19 9.46 13.99 -8.79
CA GLY A 19 8.99 12.85 -9.57
C GLY A 19 9.23 11.53 -8.83
N LEU A 20 10.43 11.31 -8.31
CA LEU A 20 10.77 10.12 -7.53
C LEU A 20 9.91 9.99 -6.26
N CYS A 21 9.65 11.09 -5.55
CA CYS A 21 8.76 11.05 -4.39
C CYS A 21 7.33 10.64 -4.76
N LEU A 22 6.79 11.18 -5.86
CA LEU A 22 5.45 10.85 -6.35
C LEU A 22 5.34 9.38 -6.79
N GLU A 23 6.37 8.86 -7.46
CA GLU A 23 6.39 7.44 -7.86
C GLU A 23 6.34 6.51 -6.65
N VAL A 24 7.15 6.78 -5.62
CA VAL A 24 7.14 6.00 -4.37
C VAL A 24 5.78 6.07 -3.67
N GLU A 25 5.18 7.26 -3.61
CA GLU A 25 3.84 7.44 -3.01
C GLU A 25 2.77 6.63 -3.74
N ILE A 26 2.78 6.63 -5.08
CA ILE A 26 1.84 5.86 -5.90
C ILE A 26 2.01 4.36 -5.66
N ILE A 27 3.25 3.86 -5.56
CA ILE A 27 3.52 2.45 -5.27
C ILE A 27 2.96 2.06 -3.89
N ILE A 28 3.25 2.85 -2.85
CA ILE A 28 2.75 2.61 -1.49
C ILE A 28 1.21 2.63 -1.46
N LEU A 29 0.60 3.60 -2.15
CA LEU A 29 -0.85 3.74 -2.24
C LEU A 29 -1.48 2.50 -2.90
N LEU A 30 -0.94 2.05 -4.03
CA LEU A 30 -1.44 0.89 -4.77
C LEU A 30 -1.38 -0.38 -3.90
N LEU A 31 -0.24 -0.60 -3.24
CA LEU A 31 -0.04 -1.74 -2.35
C LEU A 31 -1.01 -1.71 -1.17
N GLY A 32 -1.21 -0.54 -0.56
CA GLY A 32 -2.21 -0.34 0.49
C GLY A 32 -3.63 -0.68 0.02
N PHE A 33 -4.00 -0.27 -1.20
CA PHE A 33 -5.29 -0.62 -1.80
C PHE A 33 -5.46 -2.12 -2.03
N ILE A 34 -4.40 -2.82 -2.46
CA ILE A 34 -4.43 -4.28 -2.64
C ILE A 34 -4.71 -4.98 -1.31
N VAL A 35 -3.97 -4.63 -0.25
CA VAL A 35 -4.20 -5.21 1.09
C VAL A 35 -5.61 -4.91 1.59
N PHE A 36 -6.07 -3.67 1.41
CA PHE A 36 -7.42 -3.27 1.78
C PHE A 36 -8.48 -4.07 1.04
N HIS A 37 -8.35 -4.20 -0.29
CA HIS A 37 -9.27 -4.95 -1.14
C HIS A 37 -9.35 -6.43 -0.75
N VAL A 38 -8.21 -7.08 -0.53
CA VAL A 38 -8.16 -8.48 -0.11
C VAL A 38 -8.82 -8.66 1.26
N LYS A 39 -8.50 -7.79 2.22
CA LYS A 39 -9.08 -7.84 3.57
C LYS A 39 -10.59 -7.67 3.54
N THR A 40 -11.11 -6.69 2.79
CA THR A 40 -12.56 -6.46 2.70
C THR A 40 -13.26 -7.61 1.99
N GLY A 41 -12.69 -8.15 0.92
CA GLY A 41 -13.20 -9.34 0.24
C GLY A 41 -13.33 -10.55 1.17
N ILE A 42 -12.30 -10.84 1.96
CA ILE A 42 -12.33 -11.93 2.95
C ILE A 42 -13.42 -11.68 4.00
N ILE A 43 -13.52 -10.46 4.53
CA ILE A 43 -14.55 -10.12 5.52
C ILE A 43 -15.94 -10.34 4.95
N THR A 44 -16.20 -9.93 3.70
CA THR A 44 -17.49 -10.15 3.04
C THR A 44 -17.81 -11.64 2.93
N ILE A 45 -16.86 -12.47 2.48
CA ILE A 45 -17.03 -13.94 2.41
C ILE A 45 -17.35 -14.52 3.79
N LEU A 46 -16.64 -14.09 4.84
CA LEU A 46 -16.92 -14.55 6.20
C LEU A 46 -18.31 -14.11 6.69
N HIS A 47 -18.78 -12.96 6.24
CA HIS A 47 -20.12 -12.48 6.56
C HIS A 47 -21.22 -13.29 5.85
N ASP A 48 -20.98 -13.69 4.61
CA ASP A 48 -21.95 -14.41 3.78
C ASP A 48 -22.05 -15.88 4.16
N TYR A 49 -20.92 -16.54 4.47
CA TYR A 49 -20.87 -18.00 4.60
C TYR A 49 -20.69 -18.51 6.04
N VAL A 50 -20.29 -17.68 7.01
CA VAL A 50 -20.07 -18.13 8.40
C VAL A 50 -21.16 -17.60 9.33
N HIS A 51 -22.11 -18.47 9.66
CA HIS A 51 -23.26 -18.10 10.51
C HIS A 51 -23.03 -18.36 12.01
N VAL A 52 -22.08 -19.24 12.37
CA VAL A 52 -21.76 -19.53 13.78
C VAL A 52 -20.90 -18.40 14.35
N LYS A 53 -21.48 -17.58 15.25
CA LYS A 53 -20.85 -16.37 15.81
C LYS A 53 -19.43 -16.59 16.36
N LYS A 54 -19.21 -17.68 17.11
CA LYS A 54 -17.89 -17.99 17.69
C LYS A 54 -16.85 -18.26 16.61
N VAL A 55 -17.22 -19.02 15.58
CA VAL A 55 -16.36 -19.34 14.44
C VAL A 55 -16.07 -18.10 13.61
N LYS A 56 -17.09 -17.26 13.36
CA LYS A 56 -16.94 -15.99 12.66
C LYS A 56 -15.96 -15.06 13.36
N LEU A 57 -16.02 -14.95 14.68
CA LEU A 57 -15.09 -14.12 15.47
C LEU A 57 -13.64 -14.59 15.31
N ILE A 58 -13.41 -15.90 15.35
CA ILE A 58 -12.08 -16.49 15.15
C ILE A 58 -11.56 -16.12 13.75
N PHE A 59 -12.37 -16.33 12.70
CA PHE A 59 -11.97 -16.00 11.34
C PHE A 59 -11.74 -14.50 11.11
N LEU A 60 -12.56 -13.62 11.68
CA LEU A 60 -12.33 -12.17 11.59
C LEU A 60 -11.01 -11.75 12.26
N SER A 61 -10.66 -12.41 13.37
CA SER A 61 -9.36 -12.20 14.04
C SER A 61 -8.20 -12.67 13.16
N LEU A 62 -8.34 -13.85 12.55
CA LEU A 62 -7.35 -14.39 11.60
C LEU A 62 -7.21 -13.51 10.34
N ALA A 63 -8.31 -12.99 9.80
CA ALA A 63 -8.28 -12.07 8.65
C ALA A 63 -7.52 -10.77 8.99
N LYS A 64 -7.66 -10.27 10.23
CA LYS A 64 -6.88 -9.12 10.71
C LYS A 64 -5.38 -9.46 10.82
N ILE A 65 -5.03 -10.59 11.42
CA ILE A 65 -3.62 -11.04 11.52
C ILE A 65 -3.02 -11.23 10.13
N SER A 66 -3.75 -11.92 9.23
CA SER A 66 -3.34 -12.11 7.84
C SER A 66 -3.11 -10.79 7.11
N SER A 67 -3.96 -9.78 7.31
CA SER A 67 -3.73 -8.47 6.69
C SER A 67 -2.45 -7.78 7.18
N ILE A 68 -2.04 -8.01 8.43
CA ILE A 68 -0.77 -7.48 8.96
C ILE A 68 0.41 -8.25 8.36
N GLU A 69 0.33 -9.58 8.29
CA GLU A 69 1.37 -10.42 7.70
C GLU A 69 1.57 -10.11 6.21
N ILE A 70 0.49 -9.94 5.44
CA ILE A 70 0.58 -9.54 4.02
C ILE A 70 1.29 -8.18 3.89
N SER A 71 0.90 -7.18 4.69
CA SER A 71 1.58 -5.88 4.68
C SER A 71 3.07 -5.98 5.03
N LYS A 72 3.42 -6.85 5.99
CA LYS A 72 4.82 -7.12 6.36
C LYS A 72 5.59 -7.74 5.19
N TYR A 73 5.05 -8.78 4.53
CA TYR A 73 5.70 -9.39 3.37
C TYR A 73 5.83 -8.44 2.18
N ILE A 74 4.85 -7.54 1.98
CA ILE A 74 4.96 -6.48 0.98
C ILE A 74 6.13 -5.54 1.32
N LEU A 75 6.28 -5.15 2.59
CA LEU A 75 7.37 -4.30 3.03
C LEU A 75 8.73 -5.00 2.87
N GLU A 76 8.82 -6.28 3.24
CA GLU A 76 10.02 -7.12 3.04
C GLU A 76 10.38 -7.29 1.56
N PHE A 77 9.40 -7.28 0.66
CA PHE A 77 9.65 -7.34 -0.78
C PHE A 77 10.20 -6.01 -1.34
N LEU A 78 9.85 -4.88 -0.73
CA LEU A 78 10.29 -3.56 -1.16
C LEU A 78 11.68 -3.15 -0.65
N LEU A 79 12.14 -3.75 0.47
CA LEU A 79 13.41 -3.44 1.15
C LEU A 79 14.51 -4.44 0.79
#